data_AF-A0A9P6XML5-F1
#
_entry.id   AF-A0A9P6XML5-F1
#
_cell.length_a   1.000
_cell.length_b   1.000
_cell.length_c   1.000
_cell.angle_alpha   90.00
_cell.angle_beta   90.00
_cell.angle_gamma   90.00
#
_symmetry.space_group_name_H-M   'P 1'
#
loop_
_entity.id
_entity.type
_entity.pdbx_description
1 polymer ?
#
loop_
_entity_poly.entity_id
_entity_poly.type
_entity_poly.pdbx_seq_one_letter_code
_entity_poly.pdbx_strand_id
1 'polypeptide(L)' 'MGFKVSLAGSNAANSDLSVTANNVANVNTTGFKESRAEFADLFSATGYGLSSSRATTNRPAAAWTWPFPVRASSP' A
#
# COMPACT_ATOMS: atom_id res chain seq x y z
N MET A 1 -4.05 17.40 23.64
CA MET A 1 -3.55 17.19 22.27
C MET A 1 -2.12 16.61 22.19
N GLY A 2 -1.36 16.43 23.28
CA GLY A 2 0.03 15.90 23.19
C GLY A 2 0.18 14.37 23.17
N PHE A 3 -0.62 13.63 23.95
CA PHE A 3 -0.48 12.16 24.07
C PHE A 3 -0.65 11.42 22.73
N LYS A 4 -1.61 11.86 21.89
CA LYS A 4 -1.82 11.28 20.55
C LYS A 4 -0.64 11.54 19.61
N VAL A 5 0.05 12.67 19.76
CA VAL A 5 1.26 13.01 18.99
C VAL A 5 2.43 12.12 19.42
N SER A 6 2.63 11.95 20.72
CA SER A 6 3.67 11.03 21.25
C SER A 6 3.42 9.58 20.83
N LEU A 7 2.15 9.14 20.85
CA LEU A 7 1.77 7.81 20.37
C LEU A 7 1.99 7.66 18.85
N ALA A 8 1.62 8.66 18.05
CA ALA A 8 1.85 8.66 16.61
C ALA A 8 3.36 8.64 16.27
N GLY A 9 4.18 9.41 16.97
CA GLY A 9 5.63 9.41 16.80
C GLY A 9 6.27 8.07 17.16
N SER A 10 5.80 7.42 18.23
CA SER A 10 6.28 6.09 18.63
C SER A 10 5.93 5.02 17.58
N ASN A 11 4.72 5.09 17.03
CA ASN A 11 4.29 4.19 15.95
C ASN A 11 5.04 4.46 14.64
N ALA A 12 5.30 5.73 14.31
CA ALA A 12 6.09 6.11 13.15
C ALA A 12 7.53 5.56 13.25
N ALA A 13 8.18 5.73 14.39
CA ALA A 13 9.51 5.18 14.65
C ALA A 13 9.54 3.64 14.53
N ASN A 14 8.50 2.95 15.01
CA ASN A 14 8.42 1.50 14.93
C ASN A 14 8.26 1.01 13.47
N SER A 15 7.45 1.70 12.67
CA SER A 15 7.34 1.43 11.23
C SER A 15 8.64 1.68 10.47
N ASP A 16 9.36 2.76 10.82
CA ASP A 16 10.65 3.09 10.20
C ASP A 16 11.72 2.03 10.50
N LEU A 17 11.80 1.58 11.75
CA LEU A 17 12.66 0.47 12.16
C LEU A 17 12.30 -0.83 11.44
N SER A 18 11.02 -1.10 11.22
CA SER A 18 10.56 -2.29 10.49
C SER A 18 11.01 -2.29 9.02
N VAL A 19 10.88 -1.15 8.33
CA VAL A 19 11.36 -1.00 6.94
C VAL A 19 12.88 -1.14 6.87
N THR A 20 13.59 -0.49 7.79
CA THR A 20 15.06 -0.59 7.88
C THR A 20 15.50 -2.03 8.16
N ALA A 21 14.87 -2.73 9.11
CA ALA A 21 15.18 -4.12 9.43
C ALA A 21 14.92 -5.05 8.23
N ASN A 22 13.83 -4.83 7.49
CA ASN A 22 13.53 -5.60 6.28
C ASN A 22 14.58 -5.36 5.19
N ASN A 23 15.00 -4.12 4.99
CA ASN A 23 16.06 -3.78 4.03
C ASN A 23 17.39 -4.43 4.39
N VAL A 24 17.78 -4.40 5.65
CA VAL A 24 19.04 -5.01 6.13
C VAL A 24 18.98 -6.53 6.04
N ALA A 25 17.87 -7.16 6.41
CA ALA A 25 17.72 -8.61 6.34
C ALA A 25 17.81 -9.14 4.90
N ASN A 26 17.34 -8.36 3.93
CA ASN A 26 17.23 -8.78 2.54
C ASN A 26 18.30 -8.19 1.61
N VAL A 27 19.26 -7.42 2.12
CA VAL A 27 20.30 -6.73 1.32
C VAL A 27 21.14 -7.69 0.45
N ASN A 28 21.35 -8.92 0.93
CA ASN A 28 22.12 -9.95 0.22
C ASN A 28 21.26 -10.86 -0.68
N THR A 29 19.95 -10.61 -0.77
CA THR A 29 19.06 -11.42 -1.63
C THR A 29 19.04 -10.86 -3.05
N THR A 30 19.23 -11.74 -4.04
CA THR A 30 19.30 -11.33 -5.45
C THR A 30 17.95 -10.81 -5.93
N GLY A 31 17.92 -9.59 -6.47
CA GLY A 31 16.68 -8.96 -6.96
C GLY A 31 15.91 -8.15 -5.91
N PHE A 32 16.44 -7.98 -4.70
CA PHE A 32 15.84 -7.15 -3.66
C PHE A 32 15.74 -5.68 -4.09
N LYS A 33 14.64 -5.04 -3.69
CA LYS A 33 14.37 -3.62 -3.91
C LYS A 33 14.19 -2.94 -2.56
N GLU A 34 15.06 -1.98 -2.29
CA GLU A 34 15.00 -1.19 -1.06
C GLU A 34 13.66 -0.44 -0.98
N SER A 35 13.02 -0.49 0.19
CA SER A 35 11.81 0.27 0.51
C SER A 35 12.13 1.38 1.51
N ARG A 36 11.39 2.48 1.54
CA ARG A 36 11.58 3.58 2.50
C ARG A 36 10.26 3.94 3.17
N ALA A 37 10.29 4.28 4.45
CA ALA A 37 9.14 4.84 5.14
C ALA A 37 9.10 6.35 4.90
N GLU A 38 7.97 6.88 4.44
CA GLU A 38 7.74 8.31 4.26
C GLU A 38 6.60 8.75 5.18
N PHE A 39 6.83 9.85 5.91
CA PHE A 39 5.87 10.39 6.87
C PHE A 39 5.46 11.80 6.43
N ALA A 40 4.16 12.09 6.48
CA ALA A 40 3.61 13.42 6.21
C ALA A 40 2.82 13.90 7.45
N ASP A 41 2.90 15.20 7.72
CA ASP A 41 2.10 15.80 8.78
C ASP A 41 0.63 15.88 8.35
N LEU A 42 -0.27 15.53 9.27
CA LEU A 42 -1.72 15.54 9.04
C LEU A 42 -2.35 16.62 9.93
N PHE A 43 -2.58 17.80 9.36
CA PHE A 43 -3.40 18.82 9.99
C PHE A 43 -4.88 18.49 9.76
N SER A 44 -5.57 18.00 10.79
CA SER A 44 -6.98 17.62 10.70
C SER A 44 -7.89 18.86 10.63
N ALA A 45 -8.17 19.33 9.41
CA ALA A 45 -9.36 20.13 9.14
C ALA A 45 -10.56 19.18 8.99
N THR A 46 -11.16 18.76 10.11
CA THR A 46 -12.51 18.17 10.20
C THR A 46 -12.96 17.21 9.08
N GLY A 47 -12.78 15.90 9.29
CA GLY A 47 -13.86 14.90 9.11
C GLY A 47 -14.36 14.43 7.72
N TYR A 48 -13.94 14.97 6.57
CA TYR A 48 -14.63 14.69 5.29
C TYR A 48 -13.84 13.96 4.18
N GLY A 49 -12.69 13.33 4.48
CA GLY A 49 -11.80 12.78 3.43
C GLY A 49 -11.65 11.26 3.34
N LEU A 50 -12.05 10.50 4.35
CA LEU A 50 -11.69 9.06 4.44
C LEU A 50 -12.69 8.10 3.77
N SER A 51 -13.72 8.62 3.08
CA SER A 51 -14.76 7.78 2.46
C SER A 51 -14.44 7.25 1.06
N SER A 52 -13.26 7.53 0.49
CA SER A 52 -12.91 7.04 -0.86
C SER A 52 -11.94 5.87 -0.88
N SER A 53 -11.46 5.41 0.28
CA SER A 53 -10.77 4.14 0.37
C SER A 53 -11.80 3.00 0.28
N ARG A 54 -11.71 2.20 -0.79
CA ARG A 54 -12.42 0.92 -1.07
C ARG A 54 -13.54 0.94 -2.12
N ALA A 55 -13.48 1.81 -3.13
CA ALA A 55 -14.23 1.61 -4.39
C ALA A 55 -13.41 0.83 -5.45
N THR A 56 -12.68 -0.21 -5.03
CA THR A 56 -12.13 -1.23 -5.95
C THR A 56 -12.76 -2.58 -5.66
N THR A 57 -14.07 -2.59 -5.39
CA THR A 57 -14.90 -3.79 -5.45
C THR A 57 -15.64 -3.75 -6.77
N ASN A 58 -14.96 -4.04 -7.88
CA ASN A 58 -15.56 -4.52 -9.14
C ASN A 58 -14.53 -4.72 -10.25
N ARG A 59 -13.50 -5.55 -10.00
CA ARG A 59 -12.90 -6.28 -11.13
C ARG A 59 -13.58 -7.64 -11.20
N PRO A 60 -14.49 -7.89 -12.17
CA PRO A 60 -15.05 -9.23 -12.36
C PRO A 60 -13.91 -10.21 -12.67
N ALA A 61 -13.97 -11.35 -12.01
CA ALA A 61 -13.04 -12.46 -12.05
C ALA A 61 -13.02 -13.16 -13.43
N ALA A 62 -12.49 -12.48 -14.46
CA ALA A 62 -12.34 -13.04 -15.81
C ALA A 62 -10.96 -12.75 -16.43
N ALA A 63 -9.91 -12.73 -15.61
CA ALA A 63 -8.52 -12.58 -16.06
C ALA A 63 -7.80 -13.95 -16.21
N TRP A 64 -8.51 -14.94 -16.74
CA TRP A 64 -7.95 -16.24 -17.16
C TRP A 64 -8.34 -16.53 -18.61
N THR A 65 -7.95 -15.67 -19.55
CA THR A 65 -7.98 -16.03 -20.97
C THR A 65 -6.55 -15.98 -21.49
N TRP A 66 -5.92 -17.15 -21.48
CA TRP A 66 -4.71 -17.47 -22.26
C TRP A 66 -4.92 -17.14 -23.76
N PRO A 67 -3.85 -17.03 -24.56
CA PRO A 67 -3.90 -16.47 -25.91
C PRO A 67 -4.41 -17.52 -26.90
N PHE A 68 -5.72 -17.59 -27.11
CA PHE A 68 -6.28 -18.22 -28.30
C PHE A 68 -7.34 -17.29 -28.91
N PRO A 69 -7.29 -17.02 -30.23
CA PRO A 69 -8.28 -16.19 -30.89
C PRO A 69 -9.53 -17.03 -31.15
N VAL A 70 -10.53 -16.95 -30.27
CA VAL A 70 -11.84 -17.53 -30.57
C VAL A 70 -12.59 -16.55 -31.46
N ARG A 71 -12.52 -16.84 -32.76
CA ARG A 71 -13.26 -16.25 -33.87
C ARG A 71 -14.70 -15.88 -33.48
N ALA A 72 -15.01 -14.58 -33.55
CA ALA A 72 -16.37 -14.07 -33.48
C ALA A 72 -17.27 -14.79 -34.49
N SER A 73 -18.37 -15.34 -34.01
CA SER A 73 -19.48 -15.81 -34.84
C SER A 73 -20.73 -15.10 -34.33
N SER A 74 -21.21 -14.11 -35.09
CA SER A 74 -22.50 -13.44 -34.91
C SER A 74 -23.66 -14.46 -34.99
N PRO A 75 -24.80 -14.17 -34.34
CA PRO A 75 -25.83 -13.37 -34.99
C PRO A 75 -26.30 -12.14 -34.18
#